data_AF-A0A222FIF2-F1
#
_entry.id   AF-A0A222FIF2-F1
#
_cell.length_a   1.000
_cell.length_b   1.000
_cell.length_c   1.000
_cell.angle_alpha   90.00
_cell.angle_beta   90.00
_cell.angle_gamma   90.00
#
_symmetry.space_group_name_H-M   'P 1'
#
loop_
_entity.id
_entity.type
_entity.pdbx_description
1 polymer ?
#
loop_
_entity_poly.entity_id
_entity_poly.type
_entity_poly.pdbx_seq_one_letter_code
_entity_poly.pdbx_strand_id
1 'polypeptide(L)'
;MRRLQQFALGHLQSSIYAGQEFEFELDDTRHKVYGDQREPGINAMTWSTAFLSSWITRNEKAQQWLLSGELDSTLTADRNSDSVVADFSRLYRSLYLQQDIRDALLMASHSPTTLAGNHVWHDVVRDLYFPQLDVIATIAFEEGETRFNQAIHSALLQHHHHYTTYPDSAVPRTAISLPLMGLAALAYDRLGYHITVENRYIPAWLVKKQDWSQLTPLAEDSLRLNFPVRTRNPLEK
;
A
#
# COMPACT_ATOMS: atom_id res chain seq x y z
N MET A 1 -4.31 6.08 -9.89
CA MET A 1 -4.01 4.77 -9.26
C MET A 1 -3.40 3.76 -10.24
N ARG A 2 -3.99 3.54 -11.43
CA ARG A 2 -3.48 2.58 -12.43
C ARG A 2 -2.01 2.75 -12.82
N ARG A 3 -1.56 3.96 -13.15
CA ARG A 3 -0.14 4.21 -13.46
C ARG A 3 0.80 3.89 -12.30
N LEU A 4 0.42 4.22 -11.05
CA LEU A 4 1.20 3.87 -9.86
C LEU A 4 1.41 2.35 -9.79
N GLN A 5 0.33 1.60 -9.98
CA GLN A 5 0.34 0.14 -9.99
C GLN A 5 1.22 -0.42 -11.12
N GLN A 6 1.06 0.09 -12.34
CA GLN A 6 1.86 -0.31 -13.50
C GLN A 6 3.35 -0.02 -13.29
N PHE A 7 3.73 1.18 -12.82
CA PHE A 7 5.13 1.50 -12.54
C PHE A 7 5.72 0.66 -11.41
N ALA A 8 4.98 0.42 -10.32
CA ALA A 8 5.46 -0.43 -9.23
C ALA A 8 5.67 -1.88 -9.70
N LEU A 9 4.75 -2.41 -10.51
CA LEU A 9 4.87 -3.74 -11.11
C LEU A 9 6.05 -3.82 -12.09
N GLY A 10 6.18 -2.84 -12.98
CA GLY A 10 7.27 -2.76 -13.95
C GLY A 10 8.64 -2.66 -13.30
N HIS A 11 8.74 -1.97 -12.17
CA HIS A 11 9.99 -1.89 -11.40
C HIS A 11 10.41 -3.28 -10.87
N LEU A 12 9.48 -4.06 -10.32
CA LEU A 12 9.75 -5.44 -9.90
C LEU A 12 10.13 -6.32 -11.09
N GLN A 13 9.36 -6.24 -12.17
CA GLN A 13 9.61 -6.99 -13.40
C GLN A 13 10.99 -6.70 -13.98
N SER A 14 11.41 -5.43 -14.03
CA SER A 14 12.71 -5.03 -14.56
C SER A 14 13.87 -5.75 -13.88
N SER A 15 13.84 -5.84 -12.54
CA SER A 15 14.89 -6.53 -11.80
C SER A 15 14.81 -8.06 -11.94
N ILE A 16 13.62 -8.65 -12.08
CA ILE A 16 13.44 -10.10 -12.31
C ILE A 16 13.94 -10.49 -13.70
N TYR A 17 13.63 -9.69 -14.72
CA TYR A 17 14.02 -9.91 -16.12
C TYR A 17 15.35 -9.24 -16.46
N ALA A 18 16.27 -9.09 -15.49
CA ALA A 18 17.54 -8.42 -15.72
C ALA A 18 18.32 -9.01 -16.91
N GLY A 19 18.68 -8.16 -17.87
CA GLY A 19 19.36 -8.56 -19.10
C GLY A 19 18.47 -9.29 -20.12
N GLN A 20 17.16 -9.41 -19.86
CA GLN A 20 16.17 -10.04 -20.74
C GLN A 20 15.12 -9.01 -21.19
N GLU A 21 14.54 -9.23 -22.37
CA GLU A 21 13.39 -8.46 -22.84
C GLU A 21 12.10 -8.94 -22.14
N PHE A 22 11.24 -8.00 -21.73
CA PHE A 22 9.89 -8.31 -21.25
C PHE A 22 8.87 -7.27 -21.73
N GLU A 23 7.57 -7.62 -21.68
CA GLU A 23 6.47 -6.70 -21.99
C GLU A 23 6.08 -5.88 -20.74
N PHE A 24 6.28 -4.56 -20.81
CA PHE A 24 5.81 -3.60 -19.81
C PHE A 24 4.51 -2.94 -20.27
N GLU A 25 3.48 -2.97 -19.43
CA GLU A 25 2.17 -2.37 -19.73
C GLU A 25 2.03 -0.98 -19.08
N LEU A 26 1.76 0.05 -19.90
CA LEU A 26 1.49 1.41 -19.45
C LEU A 26 0.29 1.98 -20.22
N ASP A 27 -0.72 2.47 -19.51
CA ASP A 27 -1.91 3.11 -20.12
C ASP A 27 -2.47 2.33 -21.34
N ASP A 28 -2.74 1.04 -21.15
CA ASP A 28 -3.24 0.11 -22.19
C ASP A 28 -2.27 -0.23 -23.33
N THR A 29 -1.06 0.34 -23.33
CA THR A 29 -0.03 0.07 -24.33
C THR A 29 1.02 -0.89 -23.78
N ARG A 30 1.52 -1.80 -24.62
CA ARG A 30 2.63 -2.69 -24.27
C ARG A 30 3.92 -2.19 -24.91
N HIS A 31 4.95 -2.11 -24.10
CA HIS A 31 6.28 -1.69 -24.49
C HIS A 31 7.26 -2.83 -24.27
N LYS A 32 8.08 -3.14 -25.27
CA LYS A 32 9.21 -4.04 -25.10
C LYS A 32 10.34 -3.26 -24.42
N VAL A 33 10.76 -3.73 -23.26
CA VAL A 33 11.82 -3.12 -22.46
C VAL A 33 12.79 -4.19 -21.98
N TYR A 34 14.02 -3.79 -21.67
CA TYR A 34 15.01 -4.69 -21.09
C TYR A 34 15.06 -4.50 -19.58
N GLY A 35 15.10 -5.60 -18.84
CA GLY A 35 15.27 -5.54 -17.39
C GLY A 35 16.67 -5.08 -16.99
N ASP A 36 16.73 -4.35 -15.88
CA ASP A 36 17.96 -3.80 -15.30
C ASP A 36 18.09 -4.16 -13.81
N GLN A 37 19.29 -4.55 -13.40
CA GLN A 37 19.65 -4.91 -12.03
C GLN A 37 20.49 -3.85 -11.30
N ARG A 38 20.76 -2.71 -11.95
CA ARG A 38 21.59 -1.64 -11.38
C ARG A 38 21.02 -1.01 -10.10
N GLU A 39 19.71 -1.12 -9.87
CA GLU A 39 19.08 -0.82 -8.58
C GLU A 39 18.33 -2.06 -8.09
N PRO A 40 18.41 -2.43 -6.79
CA PRO A 40 17.58 -3.48 -6.22
C PRO A 40 16.13 -2.98 -6.14
N GLY A 41 15.43 -2.99 -7.28
CA GLY A 41 14.01 -2.64 -7.41
C GLY A 41 13.07 -3.63 -6.72
N ILE A 42 13.59 -4.81 -6.38
CA ILE A 42 12.91 -5.88 -5.66
C ILE A 42 13.13 -5.69 -4.16
N ASN A 43 12.12 -5.18 -3.48
CA ASN A 43 12.05 -5.15 -2.02
C ASN A 43 10.60 -5.18 -1.55
N ALA A 44 10.41 -5.36 -0.24
CA ALA A 44 9.09 -5.46 0.39
C ALA A 44 8.19 -4.24 0.13
N MET A 45 8.76 -3.04 0.09
CA MET A 45 8.02 -1.79 -0.12
C MET A 45 7.50 -1.68 -1.56
N THR A 46 8.33 -1.97 -2.56
CA THR A 46 7.92 -1.98 -3.97
C THR A 46 6.85 -3.07 -4.20
N TRP A 47 7.04 -4.26 -3.62
CA TRP A 47 6.07 -5.35 -3.69
C TRP A 47 4.73 -4.97 -3.05
N SER A 48 4.74 -4.47 -1.81
CA SER A 48 3.53 -4.01 -1.12
C SER A 48 2.80 -2.92 -1.90
N THR A 49 3.55 -1.98 -2.49
CA THR A 49 2.96 -0.92 -3.33
C THR A 49 2.26 -1.52 -4.55
N ALA A 50 2.92 -2.42 -5.28
CA ALA A 50 2.34 -3.07 -6.45
C ALA A 50 1.11 -3.90 -6.08
N PHE A 51 1.16 -4.62 -4.95
CA PHE A 51 0.10 -5.51 -4.52
C PHE A 51 -1.13 -4.76 -4.00
N LEU A 52 -0.96 -3.82 -3.06
CA LEU A 52 -2.08 -3.03 -2.53
C LEU A 52 -2.73 -2.17 -3.62
N SER A 53 -1.95 -1.56 -4.50
CA SER A 53 -2.50 -0.82 -5.63
C SER A 53 -3.25 -1.73 -6.60
N SER A 54 -2.83 -2.99 -6.77
CA SER A 54 -3.55 -3.97 -7.58
C SER A 54 -4.90 -4.35 -6.99
N TRP A 55 -5.06 -4.34 -5.66
CA TRP A 55 -6.38 -4.51 -5.02
C TRP A 55 -7.28 -3.33 -5.34
N ILE A 56 -6.78 -2.10 -5.17
CA ILE A 56 -7.54 -0.87 -5.45
C ILE A 56 -7.96 -0.82 -6.93
N THR A 57 -7.10 -1.24 -7.86
CA THR A 57 -7.42 -1.24 -9.29
C THR A 57 -8.12 -2.51 -9.76
N ARG A 58 -8.32 -3.51 -8.90
CA ARG A 58 -8.84 -4.85 -9.25
C ARG A 58 -8.13 -5.45 -10.46
N ASN A 59 -6.80 -5.28 -10.51
CA ASN A 59 -6.01 -5.79 -11.62
C ASN A 59 -5.61 -7.25 -11.34
N GLU A 60 -6.51 -8.17 -11.68
CA GLU A 60 -6.33 -9.61 -11.44
C GLU A 60 -5.06 -10.18 -12.08
N LYS A 61 -4.71 -9.72 -13.29
CA LYS A 61 -3.47 -10.14 -13.97
C LYS A 61 -2.24 -9.77 -13.16
N ALA A 62 -2.20 -8.57 -12.59
CA ALA A 62 -1.10 -8.14 -11.74
C ALA A 62 -1.07 -8.89 -10.40
N GLN A 63 -2.24 -9.12 -9.79
CA GLN A 63 -2.36 -9.90 -8.56
C GLN A 63 -1.82 -11.33 -8.77
N GLN A 64 -2.25 -12.00 -9.84
CA GLN A 64 -1.77 -13.34 -10.20
C GLN A 64 -0.27 -13.38 -10.44
N TRP A 65 0.28 -12.40 -11.18
CA TRP A 65 1.72 -12.31 -11.40
C TRP A 65 2.48 -12.14 -10.09
N LEU A 66 2.06 -11.21 -9.22
CA LEU A 66 2.68 -10.96 -7.91
C LEU A 66 2.64 -12.18 -6.97
N LEU A 67 1.58 -12.98 -7.06
CA LEU A 67 1.41 -14.21 -6.26
C LEU A 67 2.18 -15.40 -6.82
N SER A 68 2.43 -15.42 -8.14
CA SER A 68 3.22 -16.47 -8.81
C SER A 68 4.70 -16.42 -8.45
N GLY A 69 5.19 -15.25 -8.04
CA GLY A 69 6.57 -15.08 -7.57
C GLY A 69 6.81 -15.64 -6.18
N GLU A 70 8.06 -16.05 -5.94
CA GLU A 70 8.55 -16.36 -4.60
C GLU A 70 8.72 -15.05 -3.81
N LEU A 71 7.75 -14.77 -2.93
CA LEU A 71 7.78 -13.56 -2.11
C LEU A 71 9.03 -13.54 -1.22
N ASP A 72 9.42 -14.67 -0.62
CA ASP A 72 10.60 -14.67 0.25
C ASP A 72 11.90 -14.32 -0.50
N SER A 73 12.02 -14.72 -1.77
CA SER A 73 13.11 -14.29 -2.65
C SER A 73 13.08 -12.77 -2.92
N THR A 74 11.90 -12.16 -2.91
CA THR A 74 11.72 -10.69 -2.98
C THR A 74 12.02 -9.98 -1.65
N LEU A 75 11.70 -10.59 -0.52
CA LEU A 75 11.92 -10.03 0.82
C LEU A 75 13.40 -10.11 1.24
N THR A 76 14.12 -11.14 0.80
CA THR A 76 15.55 -11.38 1.07
C THR A 76 16.51 -10.57 0.21
N ALA A 77 16.04 -10.03 -0.93
CA ALA A 77 16.82 -9.15 -1.80
C ALA A 77 17.11 -7.77 -1.15
N ASP A 78 16.34 -7.39 -0.13
CA ASP A 78 16.62 -6.25 0.71
C ASP A 78 17.70 -6.63 1.73
N ARG A 79 18.87 -5.98 1.71
CA ARG A 79 19.98 -6.25 2.65
C ARG A 79 19.61 -5.99 4.12
N ASN A 80 18.43 -5.40 4.36
CA ASN A 80 17.81 -5.20 5.66
C ASN A 80 16.53 -6.06 5.82
N SER A 81 16.54 -7.30 5.30
CA SER A 81 15.45 -8.27 5.11
C SER A 81 14.53 -8.58 6.31
N ASP A 82 14.73 -7.92 7.45
CA ASP A 82 13.92 -8.06 8.66
C ASP A 82 12.99 -6.86 8.90
N SER A 83 12.67 -6.04 7.89
CA SER A 83 11.81 -4.86 8.12
C SER A 83 10.34 -5.22 8.36
N VAL A 84 9.66 -4.48 9.22
CA VAL A 84 8.19 -4.47 9.41
C VAL A 84 7.40 -4.51 8.07
N VAL A 85 7.95 -3.94 7.00
CA VAL A 85 7.34 -3.93 5.67
C VAL A 85 7.28 -5.34 5.07
N ALA A 86 8.27 -6.18 5.33
CA ALA A 86 8.29 -7.57 4.90
C ALA A 86 7.20 -8.39 5.62
N ASP A 87 7.05 -8.19 6.92
CA ASP A 87 6.01 -8.88 7.70
C ASP A 87 4.61 -8.46 7.25
N PHE A 88 4.40 -7.17 7.00
CA PHE A 88 3.15 -6.68 6.41
C PHE A 88 2.93 -7.20 4.97
N SER A 89 4.00 -7.35 4.17
CA SER A 89 3.89 -7.95 2.83
C SER A 89 3.38 -9.39 2.89
N ARG A 90 3.92 -10.20 3.82
CA ARG A 90 3.43 -11.56 4.09
C ARG A 90 1.99 -11.53 4.57
N LEU A 91 1.66 -10.62 5.49
CA LEU A 91 0.32 -10.44 6.02
C LEU A 91 -0.71 -10.11 4.94
N TYR A 92 -0.41 -9.17 4.03
CA TYR A 92 -1.28 -8.85 2.90
C TYR A 92 -1.45 -10.04 1.96
N ARG A 93 -0.37 -10.77 1.66
CA ARG A 93 -0.43 -11.99 0.83
C ARG A 93 -1.35 -13.03 1.45
N SER A 94 -1.18 -13.34 2.74
CA SER A 94 -2.02 -14.31 3.46
C SER A 94 -3.48 -13.86 3.55
N LEU A 95 -3.73 -12.58 3.81
CA LEU A 95 -5.07 -12.00 3.83
C LEU A 95 -5.79 -12.17 2.48
N TYR A 96 -5.09 -11.88 1.38
CA TYR A 96 -5.64 -12.02 0.03
C TYR A 96 -5.90 -13.48 -0.36
N LEU A 97 -4.95 -14.36 -0.05
CA LEU A 97 -5.08 -15.80 -0.30
C LEU A 97 -6.07 -16.49 0.64
N GLN A 98 -6.63 -15.77 1.61
CA GLN A 98 -7.55 -16.29 2.62
C GLN A 98 -6.96 -17.46 3.42
N GLN A 99 -5.65 -17.41 3.65
CA GLN A 99 -4.94 -18.39 4.49
C GLN A 99 -5.21 -18.11 5.97
N ASP A 100 -4.89 -19.07 6.85
CA ASP A 100 -4.84 -18.76 8.28
C ASP A 100 -3.77 -17.69 8.52
N ILE A 101 -4.24 -16.55 8.98
CA ILE A 101 -3.50 -15.30 9.11
C ILE A 101 -2.97 -15.10 10.56
N ARG A 102 -3.36 -15.95 11.52
CA ARG A 102 -3.02 -15.77 12.94
C ARG A 102 -1.52 -15.64 13.17
N ASP A 103 -0.73 -16.53 12.57
CA ASP A 103 0.73 -16.49 12.70
C ASP A 103 1.31 -15.23 12.05
N ALA A 104 0.82 -14.83 10.89
CA ALA A 104 1.26 -13.61 10.21
C ALA A 104 0.90 -12.33 11.01
N LEU A 105 -0.28 -12.29 11.64
CA LEU A 105 -0.70 -11.22 12.54
C LEU A 105 0.21 -11.15 13.76
N LEU A 106 0.48 -12.31 14.38
CA LEU A 106 1.36 -12.40 15.54
C LEU A 106 2.79 -11.95 15.21
N MET A 107 3.32 -12.38 14.06
CA MET A 107 4.64 -11.96 13.59
C MET A 107 4.68 -10.46 13.34
N ALA A 108 3.67 -9.89 12.68
CA ALA A 108 3.61 -8.46 12.42
C ALA A 108 3.42 -7.62 13.70
N SER A 109 2.71 -8.13 14.71
CA SER A 109 2.54 -7.43 16.00
C SER A 109 3.79 -7.46 16.88
N HIS A 110 4.68 -8.45 16.67
CA HIS A 110 5.90 -8.64 17.44
C HIS A 110 7.19 -8.42 16.63
N SER A 111 7.10 -7.82 15.43
CA SER A 111 8.24 -7.68 14.51
C SER A 111 9.43 -7.00 15.22
N PRO A 112 10.63 -7.61 15.26
CA PRO A 112 11.79 -7.06 16.00
C PRO A 112 12.28 -5.70 15.47
N THR A 113 12.06 -5.40 14.18
CA THR A 113 12.43 -4.09 13.59
C THR A 113 11.46 -2.96 13.94
N THR A 114 10.33 -3.28 14.58
CA THR A 114 9.46 -2.32 15.26
C THR A 114 10.19 -1.62 16.42
N LEU A 115 11.23 -2.27 16.98
CA LEU A 115 11.86 -1.87 18.24
C LEU A 115 13.33 -1.44 18.09
N ALA A 116 13.98 -1.71 16.96
CA ALA A 116 15.42 -1.48 16.78
C ALA A 116 15.79 -0.26 15.88
N GLY A 117 14.82 0.49 15.36
CA GLY A 117 15.06 1.69 14.55
C GLY A 117 15.40 2.95 15.36
N ASN A 118 15.75 4.05 14.66
CA ASN A 118 15.78 5.38 15.26
C ASN A 118 14.35 5.81 15.67
N HIS A 119 14.22 6.83 16.53
CA HIS A 119 12.91 7.29 17.03
C HIS A 119 11.88 7.56 15.91
N VAL A 120 12.33 8.09 14.77
CA VAL A 120 11.47 8.36 13.60
C VAL A 120 10.85 7.08 13.03
N TRP A 121 11.63 5.99 12.96
CA TRP A 121 11.10 4.71 12.49
C TRP A 121 10.11 4.09 13.48
N HIS A 122 10.32 4.25 14.78
CA HIS A 122 9.35 3.80 15.80
C HIS A 122 8.02 4.51 15.63
N ASP A 123 8.03 5.83 15.41
CA ASP A 123 6.81 6.62 15.20
C ASP A 123 6.09 6.20 13.91
N VAL A 124 6.83 5.95 12.83
CA VAL A 124 6.26 5.41 11.57
C VAL A 124 5.56 4.07 11.82
N VAL A 125 6.19 3.15 12.53
CA VAL A 125 5.60 1.83 12.78
C VAL A 125 4.38 1.93 13.68
N ARG A 126 4.49 2.68 14.78
CA ARG A 126 3.39 2.91 15.73
C ARG A 126 2.18 3.56 15.07
N ASP A 127 2.39 4.60 14.27
CA ASP A 127 1.30 5.43 13.76
C ASP A 127 0.76 4.96 12.41
N LEU A 128 1.58 4.32 11.57
CA LEU A 128 1.21 3.97 10.20
C LEU A 128 1.02 2.48 9.98
N TYR A 129 1.79 1.60 10.62
CA TYR A 129 1.73 0.15 10.40
C TYR A 129 0.80 -0.55 11.40
N PHE A 130 1.03 -0.36 12.71
CA PHE A 130 0.26 -1.03 13.75
C PHE A 130 -1.26 -0.83 13.66
N PRO A 131 -1.78 0.37 13.34
CA PRO A 131 -3.22 0.55 13.24
C PRO A 131 -3.87 -0.25 12.11
N GLN A 132 -3.09 -0.70 11.13
CA GLN A 132 -3.58 -1.56 10.06
C GLN A 132 -3.86 -2.99 10.54
N LEU A 133 -3.17 -3.50 11.58
CA LEU A 133 -3.39 -4.85 12.11
C LEU A 133 -4.84 -5.04 12.55
N ASP A 134 -5.40 -4.01 13.17
CA ASP A 134 -6.79 -4.01 13.62
C ASP A 134 -7.75 -4.09 12.43
N VAL A 135 -7.53 -3.26 11.41
CA VAL A 135 -8.32 -3.28 10.17
C VAL A 135 -8.23 -4.65 9.48
N ILE A 136 -7.03 -5.22 9.40
CA ILE A 136 -6.78 -6.55 8.83
C ILE A 136 -7.53 -7.63 9.60
N ALA A 137 -7.50 -7.60 10.92
CA ALA A 137 -8.23 -8.55 11.77
C ALA A 137 -9.74 -8.50 11.50
N THR A 138 -10.32 -7.30 11.39
CA THR A 138 -11.76 -7.17 11.10
C THR A 138 -12.17 -7.78 9.74
N ILE A 139 -11.28 -7.74 8.75
CA ILE A 139 -11.51 -8.34 7.43
C ILE A 139 -11.30 -9.85 7.48
N ALA A 140 -10.21 -10.30 8.12
CA ALA A 140 -9.83 -11.70 8.15
C ALA A 140 -10.77 -12.58 8.97
N PHE A 141 -11.31 -12.03 10.07
CA PHE A 141 -12.21 -12.73 10.98
C PHE A 141 -13.66 -12.29 10.82
N GLU A 142 -13.97 -11.50 9.80
CA GLU A 142 -15.33 -11.06 9.45
C GLU A 142 -16.10 -10.46 10.63
N GLU A 143 -15.44 -9.58 11.41
CA GLU A 143 -15.96 -9.03 12.67
C GLU A 143 -17.13 -8.04 12.49
N GLY A 144 -17.57 -7.82 11.25
CA GLY A 144 -18.70 -6.94 10.90
C GLY A 144 -18.30 -5.54 10.45
N GLU A 145 -19.13 -4.94 9.60
CA GLU A 145 -18.92 -3.61 9.02
C GLU A 145 -18.76 -2.51 10.07
N THR A 146 -19.49 -2.58 11.19
CA THR A 146 -19.37 -1.63 12.30
C THR A 146 -17.96 -1.65 12.92
N ARG A 147 -17.44 -2.85 13.20
CA ARG A 147 -16.13 -3.05 13.82
C ARG A 147 -15.01 -2.67 12.86
N PHE A 148 -15.16 -2.99 11.58
CA PHE A 148 -14.29 -2.51 10.50
C PHE A 148 -14.24 -0.98 10.44
N ASN A 149 -15.39 -0.30 10.50
CA ASN A 149 -15.44 1.17 10.47
C ASN A 149 -14.78 1.81 11.70
N GLN A 150 -14.89 1.20 12.87
CA GLN A 150 -14.17 1.64 14.08
C GLN A 150 -12.65 1.50 13.89
N ALA A 151 -12.19 0.34 13.38
CA ALA A 151 -10.78 0.06 13.14
C ALA A 151 -10.17 1.05 12.13
N ILE A 152 -10.83 1.20 10.97
CA ILE A 152 -10.30 2.05 9.89
C ILE A 152 -10.33 3.53 10.27
N HIS A 153 -11.34 3.98 11.02
CA HIS A 153 -11.37 5.34 11.56
C HIS A 153 -10.20 5.60 12.51
N SER A 154 -9.95 4.69 13.45
CA SER A 154 -8.81 4.77 14.36
C SER A 154 -7.48 4.85 13.59
N ALA A 155 -7.30 3.99 12.58
CA ALA A 155 -6.10 4.00 11.75
C ALA A 155 -5.92 5.28 10.94
N LEU A 156 -7.02 5.85 10.42
CA LEU A 156 -7.00 7.13 9.71
C LEU A 156 -6.64 8.31 10.62
N LEU A 157 -7.12 8.30 11.86
CA LEU A 157 -6.75 9.32 12.85
C LEU A 157 -5.26 9.25 13.19
N GLN A 158 -4.70 8.05 13.37
CA GLN A 158 -3.26 7.88 13.62
C GLN A 158 -2.42 8.30 12.41
N HIS A 159 -2.83 7.95 11.20
CA HIS A 159 -2.18 8.40 9.98
C HIS A 159 -2.18 9.94 9.86
N HIS A 160 -3.32 10.58 10.15
CA HIS A 160 -3.41 12.03 10.16
C HIS A 160 -2.52 12.66 11.24
N HIS A 161 -2.52 12.09 12.44
CA HIS A 161 -1.68 12.54 13.54
C HIS A 161 -0.20 12.51 13.15
N HIS A 162 0.28 11.40 12.58
CA HIS A 162 1.67 11.25 12.16
C HIS A 162 2.15 12.39 11.24
N TYR A 163 1.44 12.64 10.14
CA TYR A 163 1.84 13.66 9.17
C TYR A 163 1.57 15.09 9.63
N THR A 164 0.77 15.28 10.68
CA THR A 164 0.60 16.58 11.34
C THR A 164 1.75 16.85 12.32
N THR A 165 2.18 15.83 13.06
CA THR A 165 3.28 15.90 14.03
C THR A 165 4.64 15.98 13.34
N TYR A 166 4.81 15.25 12.23
CA TYR A 166 6.05 15.16 11.47
C TYR A 166 5.86 15.68 10.04
N PRO A 167 5.60 16.98 9.83
CA PRO A 167 5.30 17.52 8.51
C PRO A 167 6.49 17.40 7.53
N ASP A 168 7.73 17.39 8.04
CA ASP A 168 8.92 17.21 7.20
C ASP A 168 9.09 15.76 6.68
N SER A 169 8.42 14.77 7.29
CA SER A 169 8.37 13.39 6.77
C SER A 169 7.24 13.18 5.75
N ALA A 170 6.37 14.19 5.56
CA ALA A 170 5.25 14.13 4.63
C ALA A 170 5.74 14.28 3.17
N VAL A 171 6.18 13.16 2.59
CA VAL A 171 6.38 13.08 1.14
C VAL A 171 5.00 12.94 0.48
N PRO A 172 4.69 13.60 -0.65
CA PRO A 172 3.37 13.52 -1.29
C PRO A 172 2.86 12.10 -1.55
N ARG A 173 3.79 11.16 -1.75
CA ARG A 173 3.50 9.74 -1.99
C ARG A 173 2.97 9.01 -0.76
N THR A 174 3.27 9.47 0.45
CA THR A 174 2.92 8.78 1.70
C THR A 174 1.85 9.52 2.50
N ALA A 175 1.54 10.77 2.13
CA ALA A 175 0.44 11.56 2.71
C ALA A 175 -0.96 10.96 2.46
N ILE A 176 -1.11 10.05 1.49
CA ILE A 176 -2.33 9.27 1.27
C ILE A 176 -2.01 7.79 1.56
N SER A 177 -2.76 7.19 2.48
CA SER A 177 -2.48 5.82 2.93
C SER A 177 -2.88 4.77 1.89
N LEU A 178 -1.92 4.34 1.08
CA LEU A 178 -2.12 3.22 0.15
C LEU A 178 -2.59 1.93 0.84
N PRO A 179 -2.04 1.53 2.01
CA PRO A 179 -2.51 0.34 2.70
C PRO A 179 -3.97 0.42 3.15
N LEU A 180 -4.39 1.53 3.77
CA LEU A 180 -5.78 1.67 4.22
C LEU A 180 -6.76 1.75 3.04
N MET A 181 -6.36 2.38 1.92
CA MET A 181 -7.14 2.33 0.68
C MET A 181 -7.27 0.92 0.11
N GLY A 182 -6.18 0.14 0.12
CA GLY A 182 -6.19 -1.26 -0.33
C GLY A 182 -7.07 -2.14 0.54
N LEU A 183 -6.96 -2.02 1.87
CA LEU A 183 -7.79 -2.76 2.82
C LEU A 183 -9.27 -2.41 2.68
N ALA A 184 -9.60 -1.14 2.47
CA ALA A 184 -10.97 -0.71 2.20
C ALA A 184 -11.54 -1.29 0.91
N ALA A 185 -10.75 -1.27 -0.18
CA ALA A 185 -11.14 -1.89 -1.45
C ALA A 185 -11.38 -3.40 -1.27
N LEU A 186 -10.49 -4.09 -0.55
CA LEU A 186 -10.64 -5.51 -0.27
C LEU A 186 -11.87 -5.81 0.59
N ALA A 187 -12.12 -5.05 1.66
CA ALA A 187 -13.27 -5.22 2.54
C ALA A 187 -14.60 -5.03 1.78
N TYR A 188 -14.65 -4.03 0.89
CA TYR A 188 -15.79 -3.80 0.02
C TYR A 188 -16.02 -4.97 -0.94
N ASP A 189 -14.98 -5.40 -1.66
CA ASP A 189 -15.10 -6.47 -2.65
C ASP A 189 -15.42 -7.83 -2.03
N ARG A 190 -14.84 -8.13 -0.85
CA ARG A 190 -14.96 -9.44 -0.20
C ARG A 190 -16.19 -9.57 0.70
N LEU A 191 -16.50 -8.53 1.47
CA LEU A 191 -17.49 -8.58 2.55
C LEU A 191 -18.65 -7.60 2.34
N GLY A 192 -18.59 -6.76 1.31
CA GLY A 192 -19.58 -5.70 1.09
C GLY A 192 -19.49 -4.57 2.12
N TYR A 193 -18.38 -4.44 2.85
CA TYR A 193 -18.23 -3.40 3.86
C TYR A 193 -17.97 -2.04 3.22
N HIS A 194 -18.75 -1.05 3.62
CA HIS A 194 -18.66 0.33 3.23
C HIS A 194 -17.92 1.14 4.30
N ILE A 195 -17.12 2.10 3.86
CA ILE A 195 -16.63 3.14 4.75
C ILE A 195 -17.76 4.14 4.99
N THR A 196 -18.20 4.26 6.24
CA THR A 196 -19.23 5.20 6.70
C THR A 196 -18.64 6.37 7.48
N VAL A 197 -17.37 6.27 7.87
CA VAL A 197 -16.66 7.33 8.58
C VAL A 197 -16.17 8.41 7.62
N GLU A 198 -16.33 9.68 8.03
CA GLU A 198 -15.81 10.80 7.26
C GLU A 198 -14.28 10.69 7.17
N ASN A 199 -13.76 10.74 5.95
CA ASN A 199 -12.32 10.69 5.72
C ASN A 199 -11.94 11.45 4.45
N ARG A 200 -10.74 12.03 4.45
CA ARG A 200 -10.16 12.75 3.30
C ARG A 200 -9.09 11.95 2.57
N TYR A 201 -8.80 10.73 3.02
CA TYR A 201 -7.66 9.93 2.56
C TYR A 201 -8.06 8.77 1.64
N ILE A 202 -9.30 8.28 1.74
CA ILE A 202 -9.79 7.12 1.00
C ILE A 202 -10.94 7.57 0.11
N PRO A 203 -10.66 7.91 -1.16
CA PRO A 203 -11.70 8.33 -2.08
C PRO A 203 -12.71 7.20 -2.30
N ALA A 204 -13.99 7.47 -2.02
CA ALA A 204 -15.05 6.47 -2.10
C ALA A 204 -15.14 5.82 -3.50
N TRP A 205 -14.85 6.57 -4.56
CA TRP A 205 -14.85 6.07 -5.93
C TRP A 205 -13.76 5.03 -6.21
N LEU A 206 -12.61 5.11 -5.53
CA LEU A 206 -11.56 4.08 -5.59
C LEU A 206 -11.98 2.80 -4.85
N VAL A 207 -12.81 2.91 -3.82
CA VAL A 207 -13.30 1.76 -3.05
C VAL A 207 -14.46 1.08 -3.77
N LYS A 208 -15.45 1.84 -4.27
CA LYS A 208 -16.73 1.31 -4.78
C LYS A 208 -16.71 0.85 -6.24
N LYS A 209 -15.56 0.83 -6.92
CA LYS A 209 -15.47 0.49 -8.35
C LYS A 209 -16.40 1.36 -9.22
N GLN A 210 -16.55 2.65 -8.89
CA GLN A 210 -17.31 3.55 -9.76
C GLN A 210 -16.56 3.74 -11.07
N ASP A 211 -17.30 3.73 -12.19
CA ASP A 211 -16.76 4.07 -13.50
C ASP A 211 -16.25 5.51 -13.46
N TRP A 212 -14.97 5.70 -13.75
CA TRP A 212 -14.29 6.99 -13.65
C TRP A 212 -14.86 8.01 -14.64
N SER A 213 -15.46 7.54 -15.74
CA SER A 213 -16.14 8.39 -16.71
C SER A 213 -17.42 9.04 -16.16
N GLN A 214 -17.94 8.53 -15.03
CA GLN A 214 -19.15 9.02 -14.38
C GLN A 214 -18.88 9.86 -13.13
N LEU A 215 -17.61 10.09 -12.78
CA LEU A 215 -17.27 10.97 -11.67
C LEU A 215 -17.48 12.43 -12.08
N THR A 216 -18.24 13.17 -11.28
CA THR A 216 -18.30 14.63 -11.40
C THR A 216 -16.89 15.19 -11.19
N PRO A 217 -16.43 16.15 -12.03
CA PRO A 217 -15.16 16.80 -11.81
C PRO A 217 -15.05 17.28 -10.36
N LEU A 218 -13.92 17.00 -9.73
CA LEU A 218 -13.63 17.47 -8.38
C LEU A 218 -13.82 18.99 -8.34
N ALA A 219 -14.59 19.49 -7.37
CA ALA A 219 -14.68 20.93 -7.13
C ALA A 219 -13.25 21.47 -6.90
N GLU A 220 -12.92 22.65 -7.40
CA GLU A 220 -11.53 23.18 -7.43
C GLU A 220 -10.81 23.11 -6.08
N ASP A 221 -11.54 23.14 -4.96
CA ASP A 221 -10.99 23.07 -3.61
C ASP A 221 -10.87 21.66 -2.99
N SER A 222 -11.40 20.62 -3.63
CA SER A 222 -11.43 19.25 -3.09
C SER A 222 -10.10 18.49 -3.17
N LEU A 223 -9.09 19.07 -3.84
CA LEU A 223 -7.71 18.57 -3.87
C LEU A 223 -6.74 19.37 -2.99
N ARG A 224 -7.23 20.32 -2.18
CA ARG A 224 -6.39 20.93 -1.14
C ARG A 224 -6.12 19.88 -0.07
N LEU A 225 -5.09 19.07 -0.31
CA LEU A 225 -4.35 18.40 0.75
C LEU A 225 -3.98 19.51 1.74
N ASN A 226 -4.63 19.56 2.91
CA ASN A 226 -4.31 20.49 4.00
C ASN A 226 -2.95 20.14 4.66
N PHE A 227 -2.01 19.63 3.86
CA PHE A 227 -0.63 19.46 4.24
C PHE A 227 0.14 20.63 3.64
N PRO A 228 1.05 21.27 4.39
CA PRO A 228 2.08 22.10 3.80
C PRO A 228 3.02 21.17 3.00
N VAL A 229 2.60 20.76 1.80
CA VAL A 229 3.49 20.06 0.87
C VAL A 229 4.53 21.07 0.43
N ARG A 230 5.75 20.99 0.96
CA ARG A 230 6.87 21.76 0.41
C ARG A 230 7.19 21.21 -0.99
N THR A 231 6.78 21.93 -2.02
CA THR A 231 7.30 21.82 -3.39
C THR A 231 8.70 22.45 -3.51
N ARG A 232 9.56 22.33 -2.49
CA ARG A 232 10.90 22.93 -2.58
C ARG A 232 11.71 22.17 -3.63
N ASN A 233 12.09 22.89 -4.66
CA ASN A 233 13.09 22.48 -5.63
C ASN A 233 14.39 22.16 -4.88
N PRO A 234 14.95 20.94 -4.98
CA PRO A 234 16.17 20.54 -4.23
C PRO A 234 17.42 21.36 -4.61
N LEU A 235 17.32 22.26 -5.58
CA LEU A 235 18.40 23.14 -6.04
C LEU A 235 18.37 24.56 -5.45
N GLU A 236 17.38 24.92 -4.63
CA GLU A 236 17.38 26.21 -3.94
C GLU A 236 18.06 26.06 -2.56
N LYS A 237 19.37 26.31 -2.54
CA LYS A 237 20.13 26.70 -1.35
C LYS A 237 20.46 28.20 -1.41
#